data_AF-A0ABD0Q8Q0-F1
#
_entry.id   AF-A0ABD0Q8Q0-F1
#
_cell.length_a   1.000
_cell.length_b   1.000
_cell.length_c   1.000
_cell.angle_alpha   90.00
_cell.angle_beta   90.00
_cell.angle_gamma   90.00
#
_symmetry.space_group_name_H-M   'P 1'
#
loop_
_entity.id
_entity.type
_entity.pdbx_description
1 polymer ?
#
loop_
_entity_poly.entity_id
_entity_poly.type
_entity_poly.pdbx_seq_one_letter_code
_entity_poly.pdbx_strand_id
1 'polypeptide(L)'
;MVLDHETFILNLTLANNQPSKPDPNPSWTLLYRASKAYGLSTLFPSDMDALIKVMKNDDRVFQRFWYLFHKGHVSEPCTDTCKTSLICLLQSGRYDLLTQCDVLHGDKNSVRKT
;
A
#
# COMPACT_ATOMS: atom_id res chain seq x y z
N MET A 1 21.56 -1.03 -2.80
CA MET A 1 20.86 -0.14 -1.86
C MET A 1 19.99 0.81 -2.67
N VAL A 2 18.71 0.95 -2.35
CA VAL A 2 17.75 1.78 -3.09
C VAL A 2 17.52 3.08 -2.31
N LEU A 3 17.65 4.23 -2.97
CA LEU A 3 17.46 5.54 -2.35
C LEU A 3 16.02 6.04 -2.53
N ASP A 4 15.41 5.73 -3.67
CA ASP A 4 14.03 6.11 -3.99
C ASP A 4 13.50 5.24 -5.14
N HIS A 5 12.19 5.29 -5.38
CA HIS A 5 11.59 4.75 -6.60
C HIS A 5 10.38 5.57 -7.06
N GLU A 6 10.08 5.45 -8.35
CA GLU A 6 8.96 6.11 -9.01
C GLU A 6 8.03 5.07 -9.63
N THR A 7 6.73 5.36 -9.65
CA THR A 7 5.74 4.53 -10.33
C THR A 7 5.01 5.37 -11.37
N PHE A 8 5.00 4.89 -12.60
CA PHE A 8 4.25 5.48 -13.71
C PHE A 8 3.01 4.63 -14.00
N ILE A 9 1.93 5.27 -14.42
CA ILE A 9 0.67 4.61 -14.77
C ILE A 9 0.19 5.05 -16.15
N LEU A 10 -0.63 4.19 -16.75
CA LEU A 10 -1.51 4.56 -17.84
C LEU A 10 -2.92 4.68 -17.28
N ASN A 11 -3.49 5.88 -17.29
CA ASN A 11 -4.87 6.08 -16.86
C ASN A 11 -5.83 5.57 -17.94
N LEU A 12 -6.41 4.39 -17.72
CA LEU A 12 -7.31 3.73 -18.68
C LEU A 12 -8.59 4.52 -18.95
N THR A 13 -9.09 5.30 -17.98
CA THR A 13 -10.26 6.17 -18.21
C THR A 13 -9.95 7.21 -19.28
N LEU A 14 -8.76 7.81 -19.24
CA LEU A 14 -8.33 8.78 -20.25
C LEU A 14 -7.96 8.10 -21.58
N ALA A 15 -7.22 7.00 -21.54
CA ALA A 15 -6.81 6.27 -22.75
C ALA A 15 -8.01 5.74 -23.56
N ASN A 16 -9.09 5.36 -22.86
CA ASN A 16 -10.30 4.79 -23.46
C ASN A 16 -11.49 5.76 -23.50
N ASN A 17 -11.27 7.07 -23.31
CA ASN A 17 -12.35 8.07 -23.25
C ASN A 17 -13.21 8.13 -24.53
N GLN A 18 -12.73 7.57 -25.65
CA GLN A 18 -13.50 7.33 -26.86
C GLN A 18 -13.54 5.82 -27.15
N PRO A 19 -14.56 5.08 -26.68
CA PRO A 19 -14.58 3.61 -26.75
C PRO A 19 -14.49 3.07 -28.19
N SER A 20 -15.06 3.78 -29.15
CA SER A 20 -15.04 3.41 -30.57
C SER A 20 -13.72 3.75 -31.28
N LYS A 21 -12.85 4.54 -30.64
CA LYS A 21 -11.57 5.00 -31.19
C LYS A 21 -10.60 5.35 -30.03
N PRO A 22 -10.04 4.34 -29.35
CA PRO A 22 -9.08 4.57 -28.27
C PRO A 22 -7.87 5.35 -28.79
N ASP A 23 -7.20 6.07 -27.89
CA ASP A 23 -6.00 6.83 -28.22
C ASP A 23 -4.90 5.88 -28.77
N PRO A 24 -4.41 6.08 -30.01
CA PRO A 24 -3.38 5.23 -30.59
C PRO A 24 -2.01 5.38 -29.90
N ASN A 25 -1.78 6.42 -29.08
CA ASN A 25 -0.55 6.61 -28.33
C ASN A 25 -0.80 7.18 -26.92
N PRO A 26 -1.34 6.35 -26.00
CA PRO A 26 -1.80 6.83 -24.72
C PRO A 26 -0.62 7.23 -23.82
N SER A 27 -0.77 8.35 -23.12
CA SER A 27 0.31 8.95 -22.32
C SER A 27 0.48 8.25 -20.96
N TRP A 28 1.72 7.82 -20.67
CA TRP A 28 2.13 7.37 -19.35
C TRP A 28 2.49 8.55 -18.47
N THR A 29 2.01 8.56 -17.23
CA THR A 29 2.22 9.67 -16.28
C THR A 29 2.80 9.17 -14.97
N LEU A 30 3.62 10.01 -14.33
CA LEU A 30 4.16 9.74 -13.01
C LEU A 30 3.01 9.76 -11.99
N LEU A 31 2.73 8.62 -11.35
CA LEU A 31 1.76 8.55 -10.26
C LEU A 31 2.38 9.08 -8.96
N TYR A 32 3.54 8.55 -8.59
CA TYR A 32 4.25 9.03 -7.40
C TYR A 32 5.74 8.67 -7.41
N ARG A 33 6.46 9.45 -6.61
CA ARG A 33 7.81 9.15 -6.10
C ARG A 33 7.69 8.81 -4.62
N ALA A 34 8.26 7.70 -4.18
CA ALA A 34 8.01 7.15 -2.85
C ALA A 34 8.49 8.08 -1.71
N SER A 35 9.71 8.62 -1.81
CA SER A 35 10.24 9.60 -0.84
C SER A 35 9.27 10.77 -0.63
N LYS A 36 8.77 11.37 -1.72
CA LYS A 36 7.85 12.51 -1.70
C LYS A 36 6.46 12.12 -1.19
N ALA A 37 5.96 10.94 -1.54
CA ALA A 37 4.63 10.50 -1.14
C ALA A 37 4.53 10.19 0.36
N TYR A 38 5.61 9.72 0.97
CA TYR A 38 5.65 9.30 2.38
C TYR A 38 6.51 10.20 3.27
N GLY A 39 7.13 11.25 2.71
CA GLY A 39 7.99 12.18 3.47
C GLY A 39 9.27 11.53 3.98
N LEU A 40 9.82 10.55 3.24
CA LEU A 40 11.02 9.80 3.62
C LEU A 40 12.25 10.38 2.92
N SER A 41 13.40 10.46 3.61
CA SER A 41 14.67 10.86 3.00
C SER A 41 15.37 9.72 2.25
N THR A 42 15.11 8.49 2.68
CA THR A 42 15.69 7.25 2.13
C THR A 42 14.65 6.14 2.21
N LEU A 43 14.89 5.05 1.48
CA LEU A 43 14.04 3.86 1.45
C LEU A 43 14.75 2.62 2.01
N PHE A 44 15.56 2.82 3.06
CA PHE A 44 16.24 1.70 3.69
C PHE A 44 15.24 0.83 4.46
N PRO A 45 15.61 -0.43 4.79
CA PRO A 45 14.71 -1.32 5.51
C PRO A 45 14.15 -0.71 6.81
N SER A 46 14.94 0.07 7.55
CA SER A 46 14.49 0.77 8.75
C SER A 46 13.46 1.86 8.48
N ASP A 47 13.59 2.59 7.36
CA ASP A 47 12.66 3.66 6.98
C ASP A 47 11.31 3.07 6.56
N MET A 48 11.34 1.97 5.82
CA MET A 48 10.15 1.24 5.42
C MET A 48 9.45 0.57 6.62
N ASP A 49 10.19 -0.01 7.56
CA ASP A 49 9.63 -0.54 8.82
C ASP A 49 8.97 0.58 9.65
N ALA A 50 9.61 1.75 9.75
CA ALA A 50 9.02 2.92 10.40
C ALA A 50 7.73 3.38 9.70
N LEU A 51 7.70 3.41 8.36
CA LEU A 51 6.50 3.72 7.59
C LEU A 51 5.36 2.72 7.86
N ILE A 52 5.65 1.42 7.96
CA ILE A 52 4.65 0.39 8.29
C ILE A 52 4.04 0.64 9.68
N LYS A 53 4.87 1.01 10.66
CA LYS A 53 4.40 1.38 12.02
C LYS A 53 3.54 2.64 12.00
N VAL A 54 3.87 3.64 11.17
CA VAL A 54 3.03 4.83 10.98
C VAL A 54 1.69 4.43 10.35
N MET A 55 1.70 3.64 9.27
CA MET A 55 0.46 3.18 8.62
C MET A 55 -0.44 2.38 9.56
N LYS A 56 0.12 1.60 10.50
CA LYS A 56 -0.66 0.90 11.53
C LYS A 56 -1.50 1.87 12.38
N ASN A 57 -0.97 3.04 12.71
CA ASN A 57 -1.59 3.99 13.65
C ASN A 57 -2.25 5.22 12.98
N ASP A 58 -1.90 5.57 11.74
CA ASP A 58 -2.50 6.67 10.98
C ASP A 58 -3.18 6.16 9.71
N ASP A 59 -4.51 6.12 9.75
CA ASP A 59 -5.33 5.66 8.63
C ASP A 59 -5.14 6.49 7.37
N ARG A 60 -4.80 7.79 7.47
CA ARG A 60 -4.63 8.64 6.29
C ARG A 60 -3.40 8.20 5.50
N VAL A 61 -2.32 7.85 6.20
CA VAL A 61 -1.09 7.34 5.57
C VAL A 61 -1.35 5.96 4.97
N PHE A 62 -2.10 5.10 5.67
CA PHE A 62 -2.49 3.81 5.13
C PHE A 62 -3.39 3.92 3.89
N GLN A 63 -4.41 4.78 3.89
CA GLN A 63 -5.27 4.98 2.71
C GLN A 63 -4.48 5.56 1.53
N ARG A 64 -3.49 6.43 1.79
CA ARG A 64 -2.56 6.89 0.75
C ARG A 64 -1.78 5.72 0.15
N PHE A 65 -1.26 4.83 0.99
CA PHE A 65 -0.61 3.60 0.53
C PHE A 65 -1.59 2.70 -0.26
N TRP A 66 -2.80 2.47 0.23
CA TRP A 66 -3.82 1.65 -0.42
C TRP A 66 -4.16 2.15 -1.84
N TYR A 67 -4.33 3.47 -2.00
CA TYR A 67 -4.53 4.12 -3.29
C TYR A 67 -3.35 3.90 -4.25
N LEU A 68 -2.12 4.10 -3.76
CA LEU A 68 -0.90 3.92 -4.57
C LEU A 68 -0.63 2.45 -4.90
N PHE A 69 -0.93 1.53 -3.99
CA PHE A 69 -0.84 0.08 -4.18
C PHE A 69 -1.74 -0.39 -5.33
N HIS A 70 -2.94 0.19 -5.46
CA HIS A 70 -3.85 -0.05 -6.58
C HIS A 70 -3.63 0.89 -7.77
N LYS A 71 -2.41 1.44 -7.92
CA LYS A 71 -2.02 2.27 -9.07
C LYS A 71 -2.97 3.45 -9.32
N GLY A 72 -3.51 4.03 -8.25
CA GLY A 72 -4.35 5.21 -8.28
C GLY A 72 -5.83 4.96 -8.59
N HIS A 73 -6.29 3.72 -8.51
CA HIS A 73 -7.70 3.36 -8.72
C HIS A 73 -8.22 2.39 -7.64
N VAL A 74 -9.06 2.89 -6.73
CA VAL A 74 -9.70 2.13 -5.66
C VAL A 74 -11.21 2.37 -5.70
N SER A 75 -12.00 1.31 -5.52
CA SER A 75 -13.46 1.41 -5.46
C SER A 75 -13.98 1.64 -4.04
N GLU A 76 -13.29 1.09 -3.04
CA GLU A 76 -13.66 1.16 -1.63
C GLU A 76 -12.40 1.37 -0.77
N PRO A 77 -12.51 2.06 0.38
CA PRO A 77 -11.43 2.13 1.36
C PRO A 77 -11.18 0.76 2.00
N CYS A 78 -9.92 0.47 2.30
CA CYS A 78 -9.53 -0.74 3.03
C CYS A 78 -9.46 -0.44 4.53
N THR A 79 -10.36 -0.99 5.33
CA THR A 79 -10.42 -0.78 6.79
C THR A 79 -10.34 -2.10 7.56
N ASP A 80 -10.26 -2.02 8.89
CA ASP A 80 -10.39 -3.16 9.80
C ASP A 80 -9.50 -4.35 9.41
N THR A 81 -10.10 -5.53 9.15
CA THR A 81 -9.40 -6.75 8.78
C THR A 81 -8.57 -6.60 7.51
N CYS A 82 -9.04 -5.81 6.53
CA CYS A 82 -8.29 -5.56 5.30
C CYS A 82 -6.96 -4.84 5.62
N LYS A 83 -7.02 -3.78 6.44
CA LYS A 83 -5.84 -3.03 6.87
C LYS A 83 -4.90 -3.91 7.70
N THR A 84 -5.43 -4.58 8.73
CA THR A 84 -4.61 -5.38 9.64
C THR A 84 -3.89 -6.52 8.91
N SER A 85 -4.58 -7.21 8.00
CA SER A 85 -3.98 -8.28 7.18
C SER A 85 -2.86 -7.74 6.30
N LEU A 86 -3.09 -6.60 5.64
CA LEU A 86 -2.10 -6.00 4.75
C LEU A 86 -0.87 -5.49 5.50
N ILE A 87 -1.06 -4.85 6.66
CA ILE A 87 0.05 -4.42 7.52
C ILE A 87 0.88 -5.62 7.96
N CYS A 88 0.25 -6.74 8.33
CA CYS A 88 1.00 -7.92 8.73
C CYS A 88 1.84 -8.50 7.58
N LEU A 89 1.27 -8.58 6.37
CA LEU A 89 1.99 -9.01 5.17
C LEU A 89 3.23 -8.15 4.88
N LEU A 90 3.16 -6.85 5.16
CA LEU A 90 4.27 -5.92 4.92
C LEU A 90 5.39 -6.04 5.97
N GLN A 91 5.12 -6.54 7.17
CA GLN A 91 6.12 -6.63 8.25
C GLN A 91 7.15 -7.74 8.04
N SER A 92 6.80 -8.81 7.33
CA SER A 92 7.68 -9.96 7.18
C SER A 92 7.46 -10.69 5.86
N GLY A 93 8.55 -10.95 5.14
CA GLY A 93 8.56 -11.88 4.01
C GLY A 93 8.60 -13.36 4.42
N ARG A 94 8.70 -13.68 5.72
CA ARG A 94 8.70 -15.07 6.18
C ARG A 94 7.29 -15.58 6.46
N TYR A 95 6.93 -16.67 5.80
CA TYR A 95 5.62 -17.29 5.89
C TYR A 95 5.23 -17.74 7.30
N ASP A 96 6.17 -18.27 8.09
CA ASP A 96 5.93 -18.76 9.46
C ASP A 96 5.50 -17.66 10.44
N LEU A 97 5.86 -16.41 10.17
CA LEU A 97 5.45 -15.26 10.97
C LEU A 97 4.10 -14.69 10.53
N LEU A 98 3.73 -14.89 9.26
CA LEU A 98 2.42 -14.48 8.74
C LEU A 98 1.27 -15.30 9.35
N THR A 99 1.52 -16.53 9.80
CA THR A 99 0.51 -17.33 10.51
C THR A 99 0.27 -16.85 11.94
N GLN A 100 1.04 -15.87 12.42
CA GLN A 100 1.01 -15.37 13.80
C GLN A 100 0.52 -13.91 13.91
N CYS A 101 -0.04 -13.35 12.82
CA CYS A 101 -0.50 -11.95 12.78
C CYS A 101 -1.46 -11.58 13.92
N ASP A 102 -2.39 -12.47 14.26
CA ASP A 102 -3.39 -12.25 15.32
C ASP A 102 -2.73 -12.03 16.69
N VAL A 103 -1.64 -12.75 16.93
CA VAL A 103 -0.83 -12.63 18.16
C VAL A 103 0.00 -11.35 18.15
N LEU A 104 0.56 -10.97 17.00
CA LEU A 104 1.39 -9.77 16.81
C LEU A 104 0.58 -8.46 16.82
N HIS A 105 -0.69 -8.52 16.43
CA HIS A 105 -1.57 -7.36 16.34
C HIS A 105 -2.58 -7.24 17.48
N GLY A 106 -2.68 -8.27 18.33
CA GLY A 106 -3.32 -8.15 19.64
C GLY A 106 -4.84 -8.07 19.56
N ASP A 107 -5.49 -9.02 18.90
CA ASP A 107 -6.89 -9.30 19.18
C ASP A 107 -7.00 -9.97 20.55
N LYS A 108 -7.24 -9.17 21.60
CA LYS A 108 -7.43 -9.61 22.99
C LYS A 108 -8.65 -10.53 23.19
N ASN A 109 -9.36 -10.93 22.14
CA ASN A 109 -10.56 -11.76 22.22
C ASN A 109 -10.36 -13.23 21.81
N SER A 110 -9.18 -13.65 21.36
CA SER A 110 -8.95 -15.07 20.99
C SER A 110 -8.51 -15.95 22.16
N VAL A 111 -8.05 -15.38 23.29
CA VAL A 111 -7.64 -16.14 24.48
C VAL A 111 -8.79 -16.21 25.50
N ARG A 112 -9.92 -16.78 25.10
CA ARG A 112 -10.94 -17.33 26.03
C ARG A 112 -11.81 -18.36 25.30
N LYS A 113 -11.21 -19.51 25.00
CA LYS A 113 -11.93 -20.78 24.92
C LYS A 113 -11.22 -21.76 25.84
N THR A 114 -11.58 -21.68 27.12
CA THR A 114 -11.60 -22.83 28.03
C THR A 114 -12.80 -23.69 27.69
#